data_AF-A0A5C7LJY6-F1
#
_entry.id   AF-A0A5C7LJY6-F1
#
_cell.length_a   1.000
_cell.length_b   1.000
_cell.length_c   1.000
_cell.angle_alpha   90.00
_cell.angle_beta   90.00
_cell.angle_gamma   90.00
#
_symmetry.space_group_name_H-M   'P 1'
#
loop_
_entity.id
_entity.type
_entity.pdbx_description
1 polymer ?
#
loop_
_entity_poly.entity_id
_entity_poly.type
_entity_poly.pdbx_seq_one_letter_code
_entity_poly.pdbx_strand_id
1 'polypeptide(L)'
;MADDWLAIAAQEVAYIPTDILVDACGHARRTCHHHGKIVPTIVAYSDPVIELRRRALNAERAAQMELIPKEFVARWTPTEEELEAIKRQTAANLDADRGATRAVRDWPE
;
A
#
# COMPACT_ATOMS: atom_id res chain seq x y z
N MET A 1 -21.38 21.55 -0.63
CA MET A 1 -20.93 22.42 0.48
C MET A 1 -20.66 21.55 1.71
N ALA A 2 -19.58 21.81 2.46
CA ALA A 2 -18.99 20.96 3.51
C ALA A 2 -18.57 19.55 3.04
N ASP A 3 -19.50 18.78 2.48
CA ASP A 3 -19.26 17.41 1.98
C ASP A 3 -18.24 17.39 0.83
N ASP A 4 -18.32 18.35 -0.10
CA ASP A 4 -17.35 18.47 -1.20
C ASP A 4 -15.92 18.73 -0.69
N TRP A 5 -15.80 19.52 0.39
CA TRP A 5 -14.51 19.82 1.00
C TRP A 5 -13.96 18.59 1.73
N LEU A 6 -14.81 17.85 2.44
CA LEU A 6 -14.43 16.59 3.10
C LEU A 6 -14.02 15.52 2.08
N ALA A 7 -14.73 15.43 0.95
CA ALA A 7 -14.39 14.50 -0.12
C ALA A 7 -13.01 14.79 -0.72
N ILE A 8 -12.71 16.07 -1.00
CA ILE A 8 -11.38 16.49 -1.46
C ILE A 8 -10.34 16.19 -0.37
N ALA A 9 -10.58 16.58 0.87
CA ALA A 9 -9.66 16.35 1.98
C ALA A 9 -9.35 14.86 2.20
N ALA A 10 -10.36 13.99 2.07
CA ALA A 10 -10.20 12.54 2.16
C ALA A 10 -9.33 12.00 1.02
N GLN A 11 -9.53 12.49 -0.21
CA GLN A 11 -8.72 12.09 -1.36
C GLN A 11 -7.25 12.48 -1.20
N GLU A 12 -6.97 13.68 -0.67
CA GLU A 12 -5.61 14.17 -0.42
C GLU A 12 -4.83 13.28 0.57
N VAL A 13 -5.51 12.64 1.52
CA VAL A 13 -4.87 11.82 2.56
C VAL A 13 -5.01 10.31 2.32
N ALA A 14 -5.67 9.90 1.23
CA ALA A 14 -6.00 8.49 0.97
C ALA A 14 -4.79 7.57 0.78
N TYR A 15 -3.62 8.13 0.42
CA TYR A 15 -2.38 7.37 0.26
C TYR A 15 -1.69 7.07 1.60
N ILE A 16 -2.11 7.72 2.69
CA ILE A 16 -1.48 7.62 4.00
C ILE A 16 -1.98 6.33 4.67
N PRO A 17 -1.08 5.42 5.09
CA PRO A 17 -1.47 4.22 5.83
C PRO A 17 -2.28 4.55 7.10
N THR A 18 -3.31 3.75 7.39
CA THR A 18 -4.29 4.02 8.46
C THR A 18 -3.66 4.30 9.82
N ASP A 19 -2.63 3.56 10.21
CA ASP A 19 -1.92 3.74 11.47
C ASP A 19 -1.24 5.12 11.55
N ILE A 20 -0.59 5.55 10.47
CA ILE A 20 0.05 6.86 10.36
C ILE A 20 -1.01 7.97 10.32
N LEU A 21 -2.12 7.74 9.61
CA LEU A 21 -3.22 8.71 9.48
C LEU A 21 -3.88 9.00 10.83
N VAL A 22 -4.09 7.98 11.67
CA VAL A 22 -4.67 8.14 13.01
C VAL A 22 -3.79 9.05 13.87
N ASP A 23 -2.48 8.84 13.87
CA ASP A 23 -1.53 9.67 14.61
C ASP A 23 -1.47 11.10 14.07
N ALA A 24 -1.46 11.26 12.75
CA ALA A 24 -1.46 12.55 12.07
C ALA A 24 -2.73 13.36 12.37
N CYS A 25 -3.90 12.72 12.36
CA CYS A 25 -5.17 13.31 12.78
C CYS A 25 -5.12 13.74 14.26
N GLY A 26 -4.55 12.89 15.12
CA GLY A 26 -4.33 13.21 16.53
C GLY A 26 -3.41 14.43 16.71
N HIS A 27 -2.34 14.53 15.92
CA HIS A 27 -1.45 15.68 15.91
C HIS A 27 -2.17 16.95 15.44
N ALA A 28 -2.83 16.90 14.29
CA ALA A 28 -3.57 18.03 13.73
C ALA A 28 -4.63 18.55 14.69
N ARG A 29 -5.36 17.66 15.39
CA ARG A 29 -6.35 18.06 16.41
C ARG A 29 -5.74 18.87 17.56
N ARG A 30 -4.47 18.63 17.91
CA ARG A 30 -3.78 19.33 19.00
C ARG A 30 -3.16 20.66 18.57
N THR A 31 -2.72 20.76 17.32
CA THR A 31 -1.86 21.87 16.85
C THR A 31 -2.52 22.78 15.83
N CYS A 32 -3.58 22.33 15.17
CA CYS A 32 -4.25 23.09 14.12
C CYS A 32 -5.41 23.91 14.69
N HIS A 33 -5.29 25.23 14.60
CA HIS A 33 -6.33 26.18 15.06
C HIS A 33 -7.15 26.75 13.90
N HIS A 34 -6.94 26.29 12.67
CA HIS A 34 -7.64 26.76 11.48
C HIS A 34 -7.98 25.60 10.53
N HIS A 35 -9.26 25.42 10.19
CA HIS A 35 -9.73 24.29 9.37
C HIS A 35 -8.97 24.13 8.04
N GLY A 36 -8.65 25.24 7.36
CA GLY A 36 -7.85 25.23 6.13
C GLY A 36 -6.38 24.78 6.27
N LYS A 37 -5.93 24.45 7.48
CA LYS A 37 -4.58 23.92 7.75
C LYS A 37 -4.58 22.45 8.17
N ILE A 38 -5.75 21.84 8.39
CA ILE A 38 -5.86 20.44 8.84
C ILE A 38 -5.14 19.48 7.88
N VAL A 39 -5.49 19.50 6.58
CA VAL A 39 -4.87 18.63 5.58
C VAL A 39 -3.36 18.88 5.43
N PRO A 40 -2.88 20.14 5.26
CA PRO A 40 -1.44 20.42 5.25
C PRO A 40 -0.69 19.91 6.50
N THR A 41 -1.29 20.02 7.68
CA THR A 41 -0.69 19.52 8.93
C THR A 41 -0.63 18.00 8.97
N ILE A 42 -1.68 17.30 8.49
CA ILE A 42 -1.68 15.83 8.38
C ILE A 42 -0.57 15.36 7.44
N VAL A 43 -0.47 15.97 6.25
CA VAL A 43 0.55 15.63 5.24
C VAL A 43 1.96 15.88 5.79
N ALA A 44 2.21 17.07 6.34
CA ALA A 44 3.52 17.43 6.90
C ALA A 44 3.98 16.50 8.03
N TYR A 45 3.04 16.00 8.85
CA TYR A 45 3.34 15.02 9.89
C TYR A 45 3.59 13.62 9.33
N SER A 46 2.83 13.22 8.30
CA SER A 46 2.82 11.85 7.78
C SER A 46 4.00 11.55 6.86
N ASP A 47 4.41 12.50 6.01
CA ASP A 47 5.42 12.27 4.98
C ASP A 47 6.76 11.75 5.53
N PRO A 48 7.34 12.29 6.63
CA PRO A 48 8.56 11.75 7.21
C PRO A 48 8.41 10.31 7.72
N VAL A 49 7.25 9.97 8.28
CA VAL A 49 6.95 8.64 8.84
C VAL A 49 6.79 7.62 7.71
N ILE A 50 6.09 8.00 6.64
CA ILE A 50 5.95 7.18 5.42
C ILE A 50 7.32 6.91 4.80
N GLU A 51 8.15 7.94 4.67
CA GLU A 51 9.49 7.79 4.10
C GLU A 51 10.38 6.87 4.95
N LEU A 52 10.33 7.01 6.28
CA LEU A 52 11.04 6.12 7.19
C LEU A 52 10.58 4.66 7.03
N ARG A 53 9.27 4.43 7.00
CA ARG A 53 8.68 3.09 6.79
C ARG A 53 9.12 2.49 5.46
N ARG A 54 9.08 3.28 4.39
CA ARG A 54 9.51 2.87 3.05
C ARG A 54 10.98 2.44 3.05
N ARG A 55 11.85 3.19 3.73
CA ARG A 55 13.27 2.83 3.86
C ARG A 55 13.46 1.53 4.62
N ALA A 56 12.75 1.33 5.74
CA ALA A 56 12.83 0.10 6.52
C ALA A 56 12.42 -1.13 5.69
N LEU A 57 11.26 -1.07 5.03
CA LEU A 57 10.77 -2.15 4.17
C LEU A 57 11.74 -2.47 3.01
N ASN A 58 12.33 -1.43 2.40
CA ASN A 58 13.32 -1.64 1.35
C ASN A 58 14.61 -2.27 1.87
N ALA A 59 15.07 -1.89 3.07
CA ALA A 59 16.24 -2.47 3.70
C ALA A 59 16.01 -3.94 4.08
N GLU A 60 14.85 -4.24 4.66
CA GLU A 60 14.43 -5.63 4.96
C GLU A 60 14.39 -6.49 3.69
N ARG A 61 13.77 -5.98 2.63
CA ARG A 61 13.72 -6.67 1.34
C ARG A 61 15.11 -6.90 0.75
N ALA A 62 16.00 -5.91 0.84
CA ALA A 62 17.39 -6.06 0.39
C ALA A 62 18.14 -7.13 1.20
N ALA A 63 17.98 -7.15 2.52
CA ALA A 63 18.57 -8.16 3.39
C ALA A 63 18.03 -9.57 3.06
N GLN A 64 16.73 -9.70 2.81
CA GLN A 64 16.13 -10.97 2.38
C GLN A 64 16.71 -11.46 1.04
N MET A 65 16.95 -10.56 0.09
CA MET A 65 17.59 -10.93 -1.19
C MET A 65 19.03 -11.40 -1.01
N GLU A 66 19.77 -10.85 -0.05
CA GLU A 66 21.15 -11.26 0.24
C GLU A 66 21.22 -12.68 0.84
N LEU A 67 20.17 -13.12 1.53
CA LEU A 67 20.06 -14.48 2.08
C LEU A 67 19.87 -15.55 1.00
N ILE A 68 19.47 -15.19 -0.22
CA ILE A 68 19.31 -16.14 -1.32
C ILE A 68 20.70 -16.50 -1.85
N PRO A 69 21.17 -17.76 -1.72
CA PRO A 69 22.48 -18.13 -2.24
C PRO A 69 22.55 -17.85 -3.74
N LYS A 70 23.54 -17.08 -4.18
CA LYS A 70 23.69 -16.65 -5.59
C LYS A 70 23.75 -17.85 -6.56
N GLU A 71 24.28 -18.95 -6.08
CA GLU A 71 24.39 -20.23 -6.78
C GLU A 71 23.05 -20.96 -6.97
N PHE A 72 22.02 -20.60 -6.19
CA PHE A 72 20.65 -21.06 -6.41
C PHE A 72 19.98 -20.27 -7.54
N VAL A 73 20.20 -18.96 -7.58
CA VAL A 73 19.69 -18.06 -8.64
C VAL A 73 20.32 -18.39 -10.00
N ALA A 74 21.62 -18.68 -10.03
CA ALA A 74 22.34 -19.01 -11.26
C ALA A 74 21.97 -20.38 -11.87
N ARG A 75 21.36 -21.27 -11.08
CA ARG A 75 21.07 -22.66 -11.47
C ARG A 75 19.69 -22.84 -12.09
N TRP A 76 18.76 -21.93 -11.81
CA TRP A 76 17.39 -22.06 -12.27
C TRP A 76 17.14 -21.16 -13.48
N THR A 77 17.14 -21.79 -14.66
CA THR A 77 16.69 -21.18 -15.92
C THR A 77 15.45 -21.94 -16.37
N PRO A 78 14.22 -21.44 -16.12
CA PRO A 78 13.01 -22.13 -16.52
C PRO A 78 12.95 -22.25 -18.04
N THR A 79 12.44 -23.38 -18.50
CA THR A 79 12.14 -23.61 -19.91
C THR A 79 10.93 -22.77 -20.34
N GLU A 80 10.75 -22.58 -21.65
CA GLU A 80 9.60 -21.83 -22.17
C GLU A 80 8.26 -22.47 -21.77
N GLU A 81 8.20 -23.81 -21.75
CA GLU A 81 7.00 -24.55 -21.32
C GLU A 81 6.67 -24.32 -19.83
N GLU A 82 7.69 -24.29 -18.96
CA GLU A 82 7.52 -23.98 -17.54
C GLU A 82 7.07 -22.52 -17.34
N LEU A 83 7.63 -21.57 -18.11
CA LEU A 83 7.20 -20.18 -18.08
C LEU A 83 5.73 -20.04 -18.50
N GLU A 84 5.30 -20.71 -19.56
CA GLU A 84 3.90 -20.70 -20.00
C GLU A 84 2.95 -21.39 -18.99
N ALA A 85 3.42 -22.42 -18.29
CA ALA A 85 2.66 -23.01 -17.18
C ALA A 85 2.49 -22.03 -16.02
N ILE A 86 3.57 -21.34 -15.60
CA ILE A 86 3.54 -20.34 -14.53
C ILE A 86 2.65 -19.15 -14.90
N LYS A 87 2.72 -18.66 -16.14
CA LYS A 87 1.86 -17.58 -16.64
C LYS A 87 0.39 -17.97 -16.57
N ARG A 88 0.03 -19.17 -17.05
CA ARG A 88 -1.34 -19.69 -16.99
C ARG A 88 -1.85 -19.83 -15.56
N GLN A 89 -1.03 -20.37 -14.67
CA GLN A 89 -1.38 -20.51 -13.26
C GLN A 89 -1.59 -19.15 -12.59
N THR A 90 -0.72 -18.18 -12.87
CA THR A 90 -0.83 -16.82 -12.31
C THR A 90 -2.08 -16.11 -12.83
N ALA A 91 -2.39 -16.23 -14.13
CA ALA A 91 -3.61 -15.67 -14.71
C ALA A 91 -4.87 -16.27 -14.06
N ALA A 92 -4.91 -17.59 -13.89
CA ALA A 92 -6.03 -18.27 -13.23
C ALA A 92 -6.23 -17.80 -11.78
N ASN A 93 -5.13 -17.59 -11.03
CA ASN A 93 -5.20 -17.09 -9.66
C ASN A 93 -5.72 -15.64 -9.59
N LEU A 94 -5.29 -14.77 -10.51
CA LEU A 94 -5.76 -13.39 -10.58
C LEU A 94 -7.26 -13.31 -10.94
N ASP A 95 -7.74 -14.17 -11.83
CA ASP A 95 -9.15 -14.25 -12.18
C ASP A 95 -10.00 -14.79 -11.03
N ALA A 96 -9.48 -15.77 -10.28
CA ALA A 96 -10.12 -16.28 -9.08
C ALA A 96 -10.25 -15.20 -7.98
N ASP A 97 -9.19 -14.41 -7.74
CA ASP A 97 -9.21 -13.30 -6.77
C ASP A 97 -10.17 -12.19 -7.19
N ARG A 98 -10.25 -11.87 -8.49
CA ARG A 98 -11.25 -10.92 -9.02
C ARG A 98 -12.68 -11.45 -8.85
N GLY A 99 -12.89 -12.74 -9.07
CA GLY A 99 -14.17 -13.40 -8.81
C GLY A 99 -14.58 -13.38 -7.34
N ALA A 100 -13.64 -13.67 -6.43
CA ALA A 100 -13.84 -13.60 -4.99
C ALA A 100 -14.16 -12.17 -4.52
N THR A 101 -13.42 -11.18 -5.03
CA THR A 101 -13.66 -9.76 -4.72
C THR A 101 -15.04 -9.30 -5.20
N ARG A 102 -15.52 -9.82 -6.33
CA ARG A 102 -16.87 -9.54 -6.83
C ARG A 102 -17.95 -10.18 -5.96
N ALA A 103 -17.75 -11.42 -5.51
CA ALA A 103 -18.68 -12.13 -4.64
C ALA A 103 -18.81 -11.51 -3.24
N VAL A 104 -17.74 -10.94 -2.67
CA VAL A 104 -17.78 -10.20 -1.40
C VAL A 104 -18.61 -8.91 -1.52
N ARG A 105 -18.66 -8.29 -2.71
CA ARG A 105 -19.45 -7.09 -2.97
C ARG A 105 -20.95 -7.36 -3.08
N ASP A 106 -21.33 -8.59 -3.40
CA ASP A 106 -22.72 -9.02 -3.62
C ASP A 106 -23.32 -9.76 -2.40
N TRP A 107 -22.65 -9.71 -1.23
CA TRP A 107 -23.15 -10.32 0.01
C TRP A 107 -24.31 -9.48 0.58
N PRO A 108 -25.50 -10.07 0.82
CA PRO A 108 -26.61 -9.33 1.42
C PRO A 108 -26.34 -9.04 2.90
N GLU A 109 -26.63 -7.80 3.31
CA GLU A 109 -26.54 -7.29 4.69
C GLU A 109 -27.39 -8.09 5.70
#